data_AF-A0A374AGB3-F1
#
_entry.id   AF-A0A374AGB3-F1
#
_cell.length_a   1.000
_cell.length_b   1.000
_cell.length_c   1.000
_cell.angle_alpha   90.00
_cell.angle_beta   90.00
_cell.angle_gamma   90.00
#
_symmetry.space_group_name_H-M   'P 1'
#
loop_
_entity.id
_entity.type
_entity.pdbx_description
1 polymer ?
#
loop_
_entity_poly.entity_id
_entity_poly.type
_entity_poly.pdbx_seq_one_letter_code
_entity_poly.pdbx_strand_id
1 'polypeptide(L)'
;MSECAKVLRDELPYNLHIFVNSVEFIAKVIDTLKLAPEAVKVVCSTSGESRQENQRKLGNAYPIGQPSDPAKKINFYTSTCFEGCDIFDPDGVTFIVSDGRKAHTLLDISTLFTQICGRIRDSRYKAQIVHVYSTTKYSKTVTLDEFVAATQRTLADAESYAAEINSLSEATRVKTLSKIPYINEQYVRIVDNRLVVEKNLANMDIVNFKISRHIYATYVNLTDELQRNGYKVTVQTYSKVVEHLAANPSARTTFQELFDEYCRLKTMTEQFFVVESPAELCAVIEQRHPLVKQAYDELGTAKVQALKYHVGNIRRELVKGLSIGDDYKIVKMINAAFQKQTAIPKNKAKERLQEIYDTLGLQRKAKATDLAQ
;
A
#
# COMPACT_ATOMS: atom_id res chain seq x y z
N MET A 1 -7.18 6.77 1.02
CA MET A 1 -8.31 7.41 0.32
C MET A 1 -9.64 7.01 0.97
N SER A 2 -9.91 5.71 1.15
CA SER A 2 -11.09 5.18 1.89
C SER A 2 -11.31 5.88 3.26
N GLU A 3 -10.31 5.87 4.15
CA GLU A 3 -10.44 6.43 5.51
C GLU A 3 -10.82 7.91 5.54
N CYS A 4 -10.18 8.73 4.70
CA CYS A 4 -10.50 10.15 4.63
C CYS A 4 -11.97 10.39 4.30
N ALA A 5 -12.55 9.58 3.40
CA ALA A 5 -13.94 9.67 3.04
C ALA A 5 -14.87 9.21 4.18
N LYS A 6 -14.50 8.16 4.92
CA LYS A 6 -15.25 7.65 6.07
C LYS A 6 -15.27 8.66 7.23
N VAL A 7 -14.13 9.27 7.57
CA VAL A 7 -14.04 10.30 8.63
C VAL A 7 -14.91 11.51 8.29
N LEU A 8 -14.96 11.93 7.01
CA LEU A 8 -15.83 13.03 6.58
C LEU A 8 -17.33 12.72 6.62
N ARG A 9 -17.71 11.44 6.56
CA ARG A 9 -19.11 11.00 6.71
C ARG A 9 -19.49 10.70 8.17
N ASP A 10 -18.62 11.04 9.12
CA ASP A 10 -18.74 10.72 10.55
C ASP A 10 -18.96 9.21 10.82
N GLU A 11 -18.47 8.35 9.92
CA GLU A 11 -18.52 6.89 10.07
C GLU A 11 -17.43 6.37 11.01
N LEU A 12 -16.51 7.24 11.44
CA LEU A 12 -15.37 6.90 12.27
C LEU A 12 -15.31 7.79 13.51
N PRO A 13 -15.04 7.23 14.70
CA PRO A 13 -15.03 7.97 15.97
C PRO A 13 -13.71 8.70 16.23
N TYR A 14 -12.91 8.98 15.19
CA TYR A 14 -11.57 9.54 15.31
C TYR A 14 -11.22 10.52 14.19
N ASN A 15 -10.26 11.40 14.48
CA ASN A 15 -9.67 12.34 13.53
C ASN A 15 -8.37 11.77 12.95
N LEU A 16 -8.07 12.10 11.69
CA LEU A 16 -6.86 11.64 11.02
C LEU A 16 -5.71 12.62 11.24
N HIS A 17 -4.56 12.12 11.68
CA HIS A 17 -3.30 12.85 11.75
C HIS A 17 -2.27 12.19 10.85
N ILE A 18 -2.13 12.72 9.64
CA ILE A 18 -1.38 12.13 8.55
C ILE A 18 -0.01 12.80 8.42
N PHE A 19 1.03 12.07 8.79
CA PHE A 19 2.44 12.47 8.69
C PHE A 19 3.00 12.03 7.35
N VAL A 20 3.29 12.99 6.48
CA VAL A 20 3.81 12.78 5.13
C VAL A 20 4.70 13.95 4.71
N ASN A 21 5.95 13.66 4.34
CA ASN A 21 6.90 14.70 3.98
C ASN A 21 6.74 15.16 2.51
N SER A 22 5.52 15.49 2.08
CA SER A 22 5.26 15.93 0.71
C SER A 22 4.02 16.81 0.60
N VAL A 23 4.22 18.12 0.41
CA VAL A 23 3.11 19.07 0.19
C VAL A 23 2.37 18.78 -1.11
N GLU A 24 3.06 18.30 -2.13
CA GLU A 24 2.45 17.87 -3.39
C GLU A 24 1.48 16.69 -3.19
N PHE A 25 1.86 15.71 -2.35
CA PHE A 25 0.97 14.62 -1.99
C PHE A 25 -0.28 15.14 -1.27
N ILE A 26 -0.11 16.04 -0.29
CA ILE A 26 -1.21 16.64 0.46
C ILE A 26 -2.18 17.36 -0.48
N ALA A 27 -1.67 18.23 -1.36
CA ALA A 27 -2.48 18.95 -2.34
C ALA A 27 -3.26 17.99 -3.25
N LYS A 28 -2.61 16.89 -3.70
CA LYS A 28 -3.28 15.88 -4.52
C LYS A 28 -4.39 15.15 -3.78
N VAL A 29 -4.20 14.81 -2.50
CA VAL A 29 -5.26 14.18 -1.69
C VAL A 29 -6.45 15.13 -1.52
N ILE A 30 -6.19 16.39 -1.20
CA ILE A 30 -7.22 17.44 -1.08
C ILE A 30 -8.02 17.55 -2.39
N ASP A 31 -7.32 17.68 -3.53
CA ASP A 31 -7.98 17.84 -4.83
C ASP A 31 -8.74 16.58 -5.27
N THR A 32 -8.17 15.40 -5.04
CA THR A 32 -8.79 14.14 -5.47
C THR A 32 -10.05 13.82 -4.66
N LEU A 33 -10.04 14.09 -3.35
CA LEU A 33 -11.20 13.87 -2.47
C LEU A 33 -12.13 15.07 -2.36
N LYS A 34 -11.77 16.21 -2.98
CA LYS A 34 -12.50 17.48 -2.86
C LYS A 34 -12.76 17.86 -1.40
N LEU A 35 -11.74 17.71 -0.55
CA LEU A 35 -11.85 17.95 0.89
C LEU A 35 -12.17 19.42 1.15
N ALA A 36 -13.15 19.71 2.02
CA ALA A 36 -13.49 21.09 2.33
C ALA A 36 -12.44 21.76 3.25
N PRO A 37 -12.10 23.05 3.06
CA PRO A 37 -11.09 23.75 3.88
C PRO A 37 -11.33 23.69 5.39
N GLU A 38 -12.59 23.72 5.82
CA GLU A 38 -13.01 23.62 7.22
C GLU A 38 -12.68 22.27 7.86
N ALA A 39 -12.63 21.19 7.06
CA ALA A 39 -12.34 19.85 7.52
C ALA A 39 -10.83 19.51 7.52
N VAL A 40 -10.00 20.37 6.92
CA VAL A 40 -8.56 20.10 6.70
C VAL A 40 -7.65 21.11 7.39
N LYS A 41 -6.66 20.60 8.11
CA LYS A 41 -5.51 21.35 8.64
C LYS A 41 -4.25 20.89 7.92
N VAL A 42 -3.40 21.82 7.48
CA VAL A 42 -2.10 21.50 6.89
C VAL A 42 -1.02 22.28 7.63
N VAL A 43 0.00 21.58 8.11
CA VAL A 43 1.17 22.18 8.75
C VAL A 43 2.43 21.76 8.01
N CYS A 44 3.09 22.75 7.41
CA CYS A 44 4.33 22.55 6.66
C CYS A 44 5.26 23.75 6.77
N SER A 45 6.48 23.61 6.23
CA SER A 45 7.49 24.66 6.37
C SER A 45 7.05 26.00 5.79
N THR A 46 7.30 27.04 6.59
CA THR A 46 7.14 28.44 6.23
C THR A 46 8.47 29.20 6.25
N SER A 47 9.61 28.50 6.27
CA SER A 47 10.95 29.12 6.32
C SER A 47 11.39 29.63 4.95
N GLY A 48 11.79 30.90 4.84
CA GLY A 48 12.29 31.48 3.59
C GLY A 48 11.27 31.37 2.44
N GLU A 49 11.76 31.01 1.24
CA GLU A 49 10.94 30.88 0.03
C GLU A 49 9.90 29.74 0.09
N SER A 50 10.10 28.77 1.01
CA SER A 50 9.21 27.60 1.12
C SER A 50 7.77 27.96 1.47
N ARG A 51 7.53 29.07 2.18
CA ARG A 51 6.17 29.53 2.51
C ARG A 51 5.36 29.80 1.24
N GLN A 52 5.94 30.56 0.31
CA GLN A 52 5.26 30.93 -0.93
C GLN A 52 5.06 29.72 -1.83
N GLU A 53 6.08 28.86 -1.95
CA GLU A 53 6.03 27.65 -2.76
C GLU A 53 4.98 26.65 -2.24
N ASN A 54 4.99 26.38 -0.94
CA ASN A 54 4.04 25.46 -0.30
C ASN A 54 2.61 26.01 -0.36
N GLN A 55 2.42 27.30 -0.13
CA GLN A 55 1.10 27.92 -0.26
C GLN A 55 0.59 27.86 -1.71
N ARG A 56 1.47 28.03 -2.70
CA ARG A 56 1.10 27.90 -4.12
C ARG A 56 0.63 26.48 -4.47
N LYS A 57 1.27 25.45 -3.90
CA LYS A 57 0.86 24.04 -4.09
C LYS A 57 -0.51 23.74 -3.47
N LEU A 58 -0.79 24.29 -2.29
CA LEU A 58 -2.05 24.08 -1.57
C LEU A 58 -3.20 24.94 -2.11
N GLY A 59 -2.88 26.09 -2.71
CA GLY A 59 -3.86 27.10 -3.11
C GLY A 59 -4.31 27.99 -1.96
N ASN A 60 -4.99 29.09 -2.26
CA ASN A 60 -5.33 30.12 -1.26
C ASN A 60 -6.39 29.69 -0.24
N ALA A 61 -7.19 28.65 -0.56
CA ALA A 61 -8.26 28.16 0.30
C ALA A 61 -7.74 27.35 1.51
N TYR A 62 -6.50 26.86 1.46
CA TYR A 62 -5.89 26.02 2.50
C TYR A 62 -4.66 26.73 3.08
N PRO A 63 -4.86 27.67 4.03
CA PRO A 63 -3.73 28.36 4.65
C PRO A 63 -2.86 27.37 5.45
N ILE A 64 -1.55 27.59 5.43
CA ILE A 64 -0.60 26.83 6.25
C ILE A 64 -0.81 27.21 7.72
N GLY A 65 -1.19 26.24 8.54
CA GLY A 65 -1.42 26.41 9.99
C GLY A 65 -0.17 26.14 10.83
N GLN A 66 -0.36 26.18 12.14
CA GLN A 66 0.63 25.84 13.17
C GLN A 66 0.28 24.52 13.87
N PRO A 67 1.26 23.82 14.46
CA PRO A 67 0.99 22.62 15.25
C PRO A 67 -0.03 22.87 16.36
N SER A 68 0.08 24.01 17.04
CA SER A 68 -0.78 24.45 18.15
C SER A 68 -2.21 24.82 17.76
N ASP A 69 -2.51 25.01 16.47
CA ASP A 69 -3.87 25.32 16.05
C ASP A 69 -4.81 24.15 16.40
N PRO A 70 -6.12 24.39 16.61
CA PRO A 70 -7.08 23.31 16.85
C PRO A 70 -7.02 22.23 15.76
N ALA A 71 -7.05 20.96 16.17
CA ALA A 71 -7.15 19.85 15.24
C ALA A 71 -8.49 19.89 14.48
N LYS A 72 -8.46 19.44 13.22
CA LYS A 72 -9.64 19.24 12.38
C LYS A 72 -9.88 17.74 12.15
N LYS A 73 -10.90 17.40 11.36
CA LYS A 73 -11.19 16.01 10.98
C LYS A 73 -10.01 15.34 10.28
N ILE A 74 -9.29 16.08 9.43
CA ILE A 74 -8.12 15.60 8.71
C ILE A 74 -6.97 16.60 8.89
N ASN A 75 -5.85 16.15 9.43
CA ASN A 75 -4.68 16.96 9.71
C ASN A 75 -3.47 16.39 8.96
N PHE A 76 -2.76 17.24 8.22
CA PHE A 76 -1.56 16.85 7.48
C PHE A 76 -0.32 17.54 8.06
N TYR A 77 0.73 16.77 8.23
CA TYR A 77 1.98 17.21 8.83
C TYR A 77 3.17 16.80 7.94
N THR A 78 4.02 17.77 7.61
CA THR A 78 5.32 17.49 6.98
C THR A 78 6.44 17.41 8.02
N SER A 79 7.69 17.24 7.57
CA SER A 79 8.88 17.11 8.43
C SER A 79 9.03 18.17 9.53
N THR A 80 8.47 19.36 9.34
CA THR A 80 8.43 20.42 10.38
C THR A 80 7.72 20.04 11.67
N CYS A 81 6.91 18.97 11.66
CA CYS A 81 6.18 18.52 12.83
C CYS A 81 6.52 17.09 13.23
N PHE A 82 7.55 16.49 12.64
CA PHE A 82 7.97 15.15 13.01
C PHE A 82 8.71 15.16 14.35
N GLU A 83 9.30 16.32 14.70
CA GLU A 83 10.06 16.55 15.91
C GLU A 83 9.69 17.90 16.51
N GLY A 84 9.95 18.07 17.82
CA GLY A 84 9.95 19.39 18.45
C GLY A 84 8.59 20.08 18.62
N CYS A 85 7.46 19.43 18.34
CA CYS A 85 6.12 19.97 18.59
C CYS A 85 5.22 18.99 19.35
N ASP A 86 4.25 19.53 20.08
CA ASP A 86 3.20 18.76 20.74
C ASP A 86 1.86 19.02 20.03
N ILE A 87 1.13 17.94 19.75
CA ILE A 87 -0.20 17.97 19.14
C ILE A 87 -1.20 17.41 20.16
N PHE A 88 -2.34 18.08 20.29
CA PHE A 88 -3.41 17.69 21.21
C PHE A 88 -4.69 17.39 20.42
N ASP A 89 -5.14 16.15 20.52
CA ASP A 89 -6.39 15.65 19.98
C ASP A 89 -6.71 14.31 20.67
N PRO A 90 -7.62 14.29 21.66
CA PRO A 90 -8.00 13.06 22.38
C PRO A 90 -8.49 11.95 21.44
N ASP A 91 -9.01 12.31 20.27
CA ASP A 91 -9.55 11.42 19.25
C ASP A 91 -8.64 11.30 18.01
N GLY A 92 -7.42 11.80 18.09
CA GLY A 92 -6.46 11.77 16.98
C GLY A 92 -5.81 10.41 16.80
N VAL A 93 -5.78 9.92 15.56
CA VAL A 93 -5.07 8.69 15.17
C VAL A 93 -3.90 9.02 14.27
N THR A 94 -2.74 8.47 14.58
CA THR A 94 -1.51 8.66 13.80
C THR A 94 -1.48 7.76 12.58
N PHE A 95 -1.46 8.39 11.40
CA PHE A 95 -1.18 7.78 10.11
C PHE A 95 0.19 8.26 9.61
N ILE A 96 1.04 7.33 9.23
CA ILE A 96 2.35 7.63 8.65
C ILE A 96 2.32 7.18 7.19
N VAL A 97 2.72 8.05 6.26
CA VAL A 97 2.71 7.74 4.82
C VAL A 97 4.13 7.80 4.25
N SER A 98 4.58 6.69 3.66
CA SER A 98 5.89 6.56 3.03
C SER A 98 5.78 6.04 1.59
N ASP A 99 6.11 6.85 0.59
CA ASP A 99 6.09 6.45 -0.82
C ASP A 99 7.48 5.97 -1.26
N GLY A 100 7.62 4.68 -1.55
CA GLY A 100 8.82 4.04 -2.09
C GLY A 100 9.34 4.64 -3.40
N ARG A 101 8.56 5.47 -4.10
CA ARG A 101 9.02 6.20 -5.29
C ARG A 101 9.63 7.57 -4.97
N LYS A 102 9.39 8.09 -3.77
CA LYS A 102 9.83 9.41 -3.31
C LYS A 102 10.69 9.26 -2.06
N ALA A 103 12.01 9.16 -2.24
CA ALA A 103 12.96 8.88 -1.16
C ALA A 103 12.81 9.80 0.07
N HIS A 104 12.52 11.09 -0.13
CA HIS A 104 12.32 12.07 0.94
C HIS A 104 11.09 11.82 1.83
N THR A 105 10.20 10.89 1.44
CA THR A 105 9.03 10.48 2.25
C THR A 105 9.28 9.22 3.07
N LEU A 106 10.41 8.55 2.85
CA LEU A 106 10.80 7.37 3.62
C LEU A 106 11.40 7.82 4.95
N LEU A 107 11.11 7.07 6.01
CA LEU A 107 11.46 7.46 7.37
C LEU A 107 12.47 6.49 7.96
N ASP A 108 13.37 7.00 8.79
CA ASP A 108 14.13 6.15 9.69
C ASP A 108 13.17 5.61 10.77
N ILE A 109 13.06 4.28 10.85
CA ILE A 109 12.20 3.59 11.81
C ILE A 109 12.70 3.77 13.24
N SER A 110 14.01 3.86 13.43
CA SER A 110 14.61 3.93 14.76
C SER A 110 14.46 5.30 15.42
N THR A 111 14.42 6.37 14.63
CA THR A 111 14.39 7.74 15.12
C THR A 111 13.06 8.42 14.77
N LEU A 112 12.93 8.87 13.53
CA LEU A 112 11.87 9.75 13.06
C LEU A 112 10.48 9.13 13.17
N PHE A 113 10.34 7.84 12.87
CA PHE A 113 9.09 7.11 13.04
C PHE A 113 8.65 7.10 14.51
N THR A 114 9.57 6.81 15.43
CA THR A 114 9.32 6.82 16.88
C THR A 114 8.99 8.23 17.38
N GLN A 115 9.66 9.26 16.86
CA GLN A 115 9.35 10.66 17.18
C GLN A 115 7.92 11.02 16.76
N ILE A 116 7.49 10.61 15.55
CA ILE A 116 6.12 10.84 15.05
C ILE A 116 5.08 10.15 15.94
N CYS A 117 5.34 8.90 16.35
CA CYS A 117 4.41 8.14 17.20
C CYS A 117 4.10 8.86 18.53
N GLY A 118 5.06 9.64 19.05
CA GLY A 118 4.91 10.39 20.29
C GLY A 118 4.31 11.79 20.15
N ARG A 119 3.90 12.25 18.96
CA ARG A 119 3.48 13.65 18.73
C ARG A 119 2.09 13.98 19.28
N ILE A 120 1.15 13.03 19.21
CA ILE A 120 -0.21 13.23 19.72
C ILE A 120 -0.25 12.79 21.18
N ARG A 121 -0.25 13.75 22.11
CA ARG A 121 0.07 13.48 23.54
C ARG A 121 -1.08 12.88 24.33
N ASP A 122 -2.27 13.39 24.12
CA ASP A 122 -3.49 13.12 24.88
C ASP A 122 -4.44 12.13 24.19
N SER A 123 -4.06 11.62 23.01
CA SER A 123 -4.87 10.67 22.26
C SER A 123 -5.08 9.36 23.01
N ARG A 124 -6.34 8.91 23.06
CA ARG A 124 -6.71 7.56 23.52
C ARG A 124 -6.17 6.46 22.61
N TYR A 125 -5.79 6.79 21.38
CA TYR A 125 -5.27 5.88 20.35
C TYR A 125 -3.75 5.89 20.22
N LYS A 126 -3.01 6.60 21.08
CA LYS A 126 -1.54 6.78 21.00
C LYS A 126 -0.69 5.50 20.90
N ALA A 127 -1.23 4.34 21.27
CA ALA A 127 -0.57 3.04 21.15
C ALA A 127 -0.81 2.35 19.78
N GLN A 128 -1.56 2.99 18.89
CA GLN A 128 -2.01 2.45 17.61
C GLN A 128 -1.57 3.36 16.49
N ILE A 129 -0.76 2.83 15.58
CA ILE A 129 -0.15 3.59 14.48
C ILE A 129 -0.48 2.87 13.17
N VAL A 130 -0.95 3.62 12.18
CA VAL A 130 -1.20 3.09 10.84
C VAL A 130 -0.09 3.54 9.90
N HIS A 131 0.74 2.62 9.44
CA HIS A 131 1.79 2.90 8.47
C HIS A 131 1.35 2.49 7.05
N VAL A 132 1.04 3.48 6.22
CA VAL A 132 0.72 3.30 4.80
C VAL A 132 1.98 3.47 3.99
N TYR A 133 2.46 2.40 3.35
CA TYR A 133 3.71 2.46 2.59
C TYR A 133 3.65 1.74 1.25
N SER A 134 4.60 2.09 0.37
CA SER A 134 4.90 1.33 -0.84
C SER A 134 6.37 0.89 -0.84
N THR A 135 6.64 -0.30 -1.35
CA THR A 135 8.02 -0.81 -1.49
C THR A 135 8.75 -0.10 -2.62
N THR A 136 10.06 0.09 -2.49
CA THR A 136 10.89 0.82 -3.48
C THR A 136 11.13 0.06 -4.79
N LYS A 137 10.75 -1.23 -4.86
CA LYS A 137 10.83 -2.16 -6.00
C LYS A 137 12.25 -2.30 -6.59
N TYR A 138 12.84 -3.48 -6.37
CA TYR A 138 13.99 -4.09 -7.08
C TYR A 138 15.06 -3.14 -7.64
N SER A 139 16.06 -2.82 -6.82
CA SER A 139 17.42 -2.59 -7.32
C SER A 139 18.36 -3.47 -6.50
N LYS A 140 18.55 -4.70 -6.97
CA LYS A 140 19.38 -5.73 -6.32
C LYS A 140 20.88 -5.60 -6.64
N THR A 141 21.32 -4.49 -7.22
CA THR A 141 22.67 -4.40 -7.78
C THR A 141 23.75 -4.14 -6.73
N VAL A 142 23.40 -3.62 -5.55
CA VAL A 142 24.36 -3.30 -4.48
C VAL A 142 23.73 -3.64 -3.13
N THR A 143 24.42 -4.42 -2.31
CA THR A 143 24.03 -4.74 -0.93
C THR A 143 24.37 -3.60 0.02
N LEU A 144 23.76 -3.59 1.22
CA LEU A 144 24.09 -2.60 2.25
C LEU A 144 25.58 -2.66 2.63
N ASP A 145 26.12 -3.86 2.81
CA ASP A 145 27.51 -4.05 3.21
C ASP A 145 28.49 -3.59 2.12
N GLU A 146 28.20 -3.88 0.85
CA GLU A 146 29.00 -3.39 -0.28
C GLU A 146 28.97 -1.85 -0.36
N PHE A 147 27.79 -1.24 -0.16
CA PHE A 147 27.67 0.21 -0.18
C PHE A 147 28.43 0.86 0.99
N VAL A 148 28.28 0.32 2.21
CA VAL A 148 29.02 0.79 3.40
C VAL A 148 30.53 0.68 3.17
N ALA A 149 31.01 -0.46 2.68
CA ALA A 149 32.43 -0.67 2.42
C ALA A 149 32.97 0.24 1.31
N ALA A 150 32.15 0.59 0.31
CA ALA A 150 32.51 1.55 -0.73
C ALA A 150 32.55 2.99 -0.19
N THR A 151 31.52 3.42 0.54
CA THR A 151 31.47 4.75 1.16
C THR A 151 32.61 4.96 2.16
N GLN A 152 32.95 3.94 2.96
CA GLN A 152 34.09 3.99 3.87
C GLN A 152 35.43 4.11 3.14
N ARG A 153 35.60 3.44 2.01
CA ARG A 153 36.80 3.60 1.15
C ARG A 153 36.90 5.03 0.61
N THR A 154 35.81 5.55 0.03
CA THR A 154 35.78 6.93 -0.45
C THR A 154 36.07 7.94 0.66
N LEU A 155 35.55 7.70 1.88
CA LEU A 155 35.84 8.56 3.03
C LEU A 155 37.31 8.52 3.43
N ALA A 156 37.95 7.33 3.41
CA ALA A 156 39.38 7.19 3.69
C ALA A 156 40.24 7.89 2.63
N ASP A 157 39.87 7.77 1.35
CA ASP A 157 40.54 8.48 0.25
C ASP A 157 40.43 10.00 0.41
N ALA A 158 39.23 10.50 0.77
CA ALA A 158 39.00 11.91 1.10
C ALA A 158 39.81 12.40 2.30
N GLU A 159 39.96 11.57 3.35
CA GLU A 159 40.81 11.85 4.50
C GLU A 159 42.29 11.94 4.11
N SER A 160 42.79 11.01 3.28
CA SER A 160 44.16 11.03 2.76
C SER A 160 44.41 12.29 1.93
N TYR A 161 43.52 12.57 0.96
CA TYR A 161 43.62 13.74 0.10
C TYR A 161 43.59 15.06 0.89
N ALA A 162 42.67 15.18 1.85
CA ALA A 162 42.60 16.35 2.71
C ALA A 162 43.87 16.51 3.56
N ALA A 163 44.42 15.42 4.10
CA ALA A 163 45.66 15.44 4.87
C ALA A 163 46.85 15.91 4.01
N GLU A 164 46.99 15.38 2.80
CA GLU A 164 48.04 15.77 1.86
C GLU A 164 47.98 17.26 1.52
N ILE A 165 46.82 17.77 1.08
CA ILE A 165 46.66 19.18 0.74
C ILE A 165 46.85 20.09 1.96
N ASN A 166 46.37 19.67 3.13
CA ASN A 166 46.51 20.44 4.35
C ASN A 166 47.94 20.46 4.90
N SER A 167 48.78 19.48 4.53
CA SER A 167 50.20 19.43 4.89
C SER A 167 51.07 20.44 4.10
N LEU A 168 50.57 20.96 2.98
CA LEU A 168 51.24 22.00 2.22
C LEU A 168 51.45 23.28 3.06
N SER A 169 52.53 24.01 2.76
CA SER A 169 52.75 25.34 3.36
C SER A 169 51.58 26.27 3.04
N GLU A 170 51.29 27.22 3.93
CA GLU A 170 50.12 28.08 3.79
C GLU A 170 50.08 28.83 2.44
N ALA A 171 51.22 29.42 2.04
CA ALA A 171 51.33 30.12 0.75
C ALA A 171 51.03 29.21 -0.46
N THR A 172 51.54 27.96 -0.43
CA THR A 172 51.29 26.98 -1.49
C THR A 172 49.84 26.50 -1.46
N ARG A 173 49.29 26.21 -0.27
CA ARG A 173 47.91 25.75 -0.09
C ARG A 173 46.90 26.78 -0.60
N VAL A 174 47.07 28.05 -0.22
CA VAL A 174 46.22 29.15 -0.70
C VAL A 174 46.27 29.24 -2.22
N LYS A 175 47.48 29.21 -2.82
CA LYS A 175 47.66 29.26 -4.27
C LYS A 175 47.08 28.04 -4.99
N THR A 176 47.12 26.86 -4.38
CA THR A 176 46.55 25.63 -4.93
C THR A 176 45.03 25.68 -4.89
N LEU A 177 44.43 25.99 -3.74
CA LEU A 177 42.97 26.03 -3.57
C LEU A 177 42.33 27.19 -4.33
N SER A 178 43.01 28.35 -4.45
CA SER A 178 42.50 29.49 -5.23
C SER A 178 42.35 29.21 -6.73
N LYS A 179 43.04 28.17 -7.24
CA LYS A 179 42.96 27.74 -8.64
C LYS A 179 41.90 26.66 -8.89
N ILE A 180 41.27 26.14 -7.83
CA ILE A 180 40.27 25.09 -7.91
C ILE A 180 38.89 25.75 -7.69
N PRO A 181 38.12 26.03 -8.76
CA PRO A 181 36.81 26.68 -8.63
C PRO A 181 35.77 25.81 -7.91
N TYR A 182 35.93 24.48 -7.94
CA TYR A 182 35.13 23.52 -7.19
C TYR A 182 35.95 22.25 -6.94
N ILE A 183 35.81 21.65 -5.75
CA ILE A 183 36.43 20.36 -5.43
C ILE A 183 35.48 19.25 -5.85
N ASN A 184 35.95 18.39 -6.76
CA ASN A 184 35.24 17.20 -7.21
C ASN A 184 35.61 15.96 -6.38
N GLU A 185 35.84 16.16 -5.08
CA GLU A 185 36.13 15.09 -4.12
C GLU A 185 34.90 14.91 -3.22
N GLN A 186 34.46 13.67 -3.05
CA GLN A 186 33.29 13.40 -2.22
C GLN A 186 33.61 13.65 -0.75
N TYR A 187 32.64 14.15 0.01
CA TYR A 187 32.77 14.41 1.45
C TYR A 187 33.83 15.45 1.83
N VAL A 188 34.34 16.28 0.91
CA VAL A 188 35.31 17.33 1.21
C VAL A 188 34.73 18.71 0.90
N ARG A 189 34.98 19.68 1.79
CA ARG A 189 34.71 21.09 1.55
C ARG A 189 35.92 21.97 1.87
N ILE A 190 35.94 23.16 1.30
CA ILE A 190 36.95 24.18 1.63
C ILE A 190 36.40 25.08 2.74
N VAL A 191 37.16 25.22 3.83
CA VAL A 191 36.92 26.19 4.90
C VAL A 191 38.24 26.86 5.22
N ASP A 192 38.29 28.19 5.17
CA ASP A 192 39.49 28.99 5.51
C ASP A 192 40.78 28.51 4.83
N ASN A 193 40.72 28.24 3.52
CA ASN A 193 41.84 27.72 2.73
C ASN A 193 42.40 26.39 3.26
N ARG A 194 41.55 25.55 3.84
CA ARG A 194 41.84 24.17 4.25
C ARG A 194 40.76 23.23 3.76
N LEU A 195 41.13 21.97 3.57
CA LEU A 195 40.17 20.91 3.26
C LEU A 195 39.63 20.32 4.56
N VAL A 196 38.31 20.30 4.68
CA VAL A 196 37.59 19.71 5.82
C VAL A 196 36.76 18.54 5.31
N VAL A 197 36.95 17.38 5.92
CA VAL A 197 36.21 16.16 5.61
C VAL A 197 34.90 16.12 6.40
N GLU A 198 33.79 15.97 5.70
CA GLU A 198 32.43 15.95 6.23
C GLU A 198 31.95 14.52 6.45
N LYS A 199 32.42 13.87 7.53
CA LYS A 199 32.03 12.49 7.89
C LYS A 199 30.52 12.29 8.00
N ASN A 200 29.82 13.33 8.43
CA ASN A 200 28.36 13.30 8.57
C ASN A 200 27.65 13.11 7.23
N LEU A 201 28.23 13.62 6.12
CA LEU A 201 27.65 13.46 4.79
C LEU A 201 27.74 12.00 4.32
N ALA A 202 28.88 11.34 4.59
CA ALA A 202 29.05 9.90 4.33
C ALA A 202 28.09 9.03 5.17
N ASN A 203 27.95 9.35 6.46
CA ASN A 203 26.99 8.66 7.33
C ASN A 203 25.55 8.86 6.85
N MET A 204 25.20 10.07 6.41
CA MET A 204 23.89 10.38 5.85
C MET A 204 23.61 9.57 4.57
N ASP A 205 24.59 9.41 3.69
CA ASP A 205 24.47 8.57 2.49
C ASP A 205 24.19 7.11 2.85
N ILE A 206 24.91 6.56 3.83
CA ILE A 206 24.69 5.19 4.32
C ILE A 206 23.28 5.04 4.87
N VAL A 207 22.82 5.98 5.71
CA VAL A 207 21.47 5.95 6.29
C VAL A 207 20.41 6.05 5.18
N ASN A 208 20.56 6.96 4.23
CA ASN A 208 19.65 7.11 3.10
C ASN A 208 19.58 5.84 2.24
N PHE A 209 20.73 5.20 2.01
CA PHE A 209 20.80 3.92 1.32
C PHE A 209 20.10 2.82 2.12
N LYS A 210 20.37 2.70 3.42
CA LYS A 210 19.73 1.72 4.31
C LYS A 210 18.20 1.88 4.27
N ILE A 211 17.68 3.09 4.42
CA ILE A 211 16.24 3.35 4.39
C ILE A 211 15.64 2.98 3.03
N SER A 212 16.19 3.51 1.95
CA SER A 212 15.57 3.40 0.61
C SER A 212 15.83 2.08 -0.11
N ARG A 213 16.98 1.43 0.10
CA ARG A 213 17.41 0.23 -0.63
C ARG A 213 17.43 -1.03 0.21
N HIS A 214 17.36 -0.93 1.54
CA HIS A 214 17.32 -2.08 2.42
C HIS A 214 15.99 -2.20 3.18
N ILE A 215 15.64 -1.23 4.03
CA ILE A 215 14.46 -1.29 4.91
C ILE A 215 13.16 -1.29 4.08
N TYR A 216 12.94 -0.28 3.24
CA TYR A 216 11.71 -0.16 2.44
C TYR A 216 11.72 -0.99 1.13
N ALA A 217 12.73 -1.85 0.94
CA ALA A 217 12.84 -2.68 -0.25
C ALA A 217 11.76 -3.75 -0.34
N THR A 218 11.43 -4.37 0.81
CA THR A 218 10.42 -5.42 0.93
C THR A 218 9.58 -5.20 2.18
N TYR A 219 8.37 -5.73 2.20
CA TYR A 219 7.53 -5.69 3.40
C TYR A 219 8.16 -6.46 4.57
N VAL A 220 8.92 -7.53 4.28
CA VAL A 220 9.60 -8.37 5.28
C VAL A 220 10.65 -7.54 6.00
N ASN A 221 11.54 -6.86 5.25
CA ASN A 221 12.61 -6.05 5.84
C ASN A 221 12.05 -4.91 6.71
N LEU A 222 10.98 -4.25 6.25
CA LEU A 222 10.33 -3.20 7.03
C LEU A 222 9.67 -3.76 8.29
N THR A 223 9.00 -4.92 8.19
CA THR A 223 8.38 -5.59 9.33
C THR A 223 9.43 -5.99 10.37
N ASP A 224 10.54 -6.57 9.94
CA ASP A 224 11.66 -6.94 10.80
C ASP A 224 12.26 -5.71 11.49
N GLU A 225 12.45 -4.61 10.76
CA GLU A 225 13.00 -3.37 11.34
C GLU A 225 12.03 -2.76 12.37
N LEU A 226 10.72 -2.74 12.10
CA LEU A 226 9.70 -2.32 13.07
C LEU A 226 9.71 -3.21 14.32
N GLN A 227 9.76 -4.53 14.16
CA GLN A 227 9.79 -5.46 15.29
C GLN A 227 11.06 -5.31 16.13
N ARG A 228 12.23 -5.10 15.50
CA ARG A 228 13.49 -4.80 16.20
C ARG A 228 13.39 -3.52 17.04
N ASN A 229 12.60 -2.55 16.60
CA ASN A 229 12.33 -1.31 17.33
C ASN A 229 11.16 -1.44 18.33
N GLY A 230 10.70 -2.66 18.63
CA GLY A 230 9.72 -2.93 19.69
C GLY A 230 8.25 -2.83 19.27
N TYR A 231 7.96 -2.65 17.97
CA TYR A 231 6.58 -2.55 17.49
C TYR A 231 5.95 -3.93 17.27
N LYS A 232 4.72 -4.12 17.76
CA LYS A 232 3.88 -5.25 17.38
C LYS A 232 3.24 -4.95 16.02
N VAL A 233 3.71 -5.63 14.98
CA VAL A 233 3.27 -5.37 13.60
C VAL A 233 2.16 -6.35 13.19
N THR A 234 1.08 -5.83 12.61
CA THR A 234 0.20 -6.61 11.74
C THR A 234 0.22 -5.99 10.35
N VAL A 235 0.48 -6.82 9.33
CA VAL A 235 0.49 -6.38 7.94
C VAL A 235 -0.89 -6.63 7.34
N GLN A 236 -1.52 -5.58 6.82
CA GLN A 236 -2.71 -5.69 5.98
C GLN A 236 -2.35 -5.31 4.54
N THR A 237 -2.81 -6.11 3.58
CA THR A 237 -2.62 -5.84 2.15
C THR A 237 -3.93 -5.34 1.55
N TYR A 238 -3.87 -4.19 0.88
CA TYR A 238 -5.01 -3.63 0.15
C TYR A 238 -5.48 -4.55 -0.98
N SER A 239 -6.80 -4.67 -1.11
CA SER A 239 -7.41 -5.45 -2.17
C SER A 239 -7.45 -4.67 -3.48
N LYS A 240 -6.46 -4.89 -4.35
CA LYS A 240 -6.48 -4.31 -5.71
C LYS A 240 -7.70 -4.75 -6.51
N VAL A 241 -8.17 -5.98 -6.28
CA VAL A 241 -9.31 -6.55 -6.99
C VAL A 241 -10.57 -5.79 -6.61
N VAL A 242 -10.81 -5.56 -5.32
CA VAL A 242 -12.00 -4.83 -4.86
C VAL A 242 -11.90 -3.33 -5.18
N GLU A 243 -10.73 -2.71 -5.08
CA GLU A 243 -10.54 -1.32 -5.51
C GLU A 243 -10.84 -1.15 -7.01
N HIS A 244 -10.36 -2.07 -7.86
CA HIS A 244 -10.63 -2.06 -9.29
C HIS A 244 -12.13 -2.26 -9.61
N LEU A 245 -12.80 -3.14 -8.87
CA LEU A 245 -14.25 -3.31 -8.95
C LEU A 245 -14.99 -2.03 -8.51
N ALA A 246 -14.61 -1.43 -7.38
CA ALA A 246 -15.24 -0.22 -6.87
C ALA A 246 -15.10 0.96 -7.85
N ALA A 247 -13.90 1.15 -8.41
CA ALA A 247 -13.61 2.23 -9.35
C ALA A 247 -14.30 2.05 -10.71
N ASN A 248 -14.46 0.80 -11.18
CA ASN A 248 -15.11 0.52 -12.46
C ASN A 248 -16.12 -0.64 -12.32
N PRO A 249 -17.44 -0.36 -12.35
CA PRO A 249 -18.49 -1.38 -12.32
C PRO A 249 -18.39 -2.43 -13.45
N SER A 250 -17.79 -2.07 -14.58
CA SER A 250 -17.60 -2.93 -15.75
C SER A 250 -16.22 -3.61 -15.82
N ALA A 251 -15.43 -3.48 -14.76
CA ALA A 251 -14.12 -4.09 -14.63
C ALA A 251 -14.15 -5.59 -14.98
N ARG A 252 -13.35 -6.00 -15.97
CA ARG A 252 -13.11 -7.42 -16.23
C ARG A 252 -12.24 -7.97 -15.11
N THR A 253 -12.78 -8.95 -14.39
CA THR A 253 -12.07 -9.76 -13.39
C THR A 253 -12.37 -11.22 -13.66
N THR A 254 -11.39 -12.09 -13.44
CA THR A 254 -11.57 -13.53 -13.59
C THR A 254 -12.21 -14.13 -12.35
N PHE A 255 -12.90 -15.26 -12.49
CA PHE A 255 -13.46 -15.97 -11.33
C PHE A 255 -12.35 -16.37 -10.33
N GLN A 256 -11.18 -16.76 -10.84
CA GLN A 256 -10.04 -17.13 -10.01
C GLN A 256 -9.58 -15.97 -9.13
N GLU A 257 -9.34 -14.79 -9.72
CA GLU A 257 -8.91 -13.60 -8.96
C GLU A 257 -9.91 -13.22 -7.86
N LEU A 258 -11.21 -13.29 -8.15
CA LEU A 258 -12.26 -12.99 -7.19
C LEU A 258 -12.35 -14.03 -6.08
N PHE A 259 -12.23 -15.32 -6.42
CA PHE A 259 -12.34 -16.42 -5.47
C PHE A 259 -11.14 -16.48 -4.53
N ASP A 260 -9.93 -16.34 -5.07
CA ASP A 260 -8.70 -16.32 -4.26
C ASP A 260 -8.71 -15.11 -3.32
N GLU A 261 -9.15 -13.95 -3.79
CA GLU A 261 -9.29 -12.76 -2.96
C GLU A 261 -10.38 -12.92 -1.89
N TYR A 262 -11.53 -13.50 -2.23
CA TYR A 262 -12.60 -13.79 -1.28
C TYR A 262 -12.14 -14.75 -0.17
N CYS A 263 -11.39 -15.80 -0.53
CA CYS A 263 -10.77 -16.70 0.44
C CYS A 263 -9.83 -15.94 1.38
N ARG A 264 -8.96 -15.08 0.82
CA ARG A 264 -8.03 -14.26 1.60
C ARG A 264 -8.78 -13.39 2.61
N LEU A 265 -9.84 -12.69 2.18
CA LEU A 265 -10.66 -11.82 3.04
C LEU A 265 -11.35 -12.61 4.16
N LYS A 266 -11.89 -13.81 3.88
CA LYS A 266 -12.52 -14.66 4.90
C LYS A 266 -11.56 -15.16 5.97
N THR A 267 -10.27 -15.26 5.66
CA THR A 267 -9.23 -15.63 6.62
C THR A 267 -8.63 -14.45 7.38
N MET A 268 -8.93 -13.20 6.98
CA MET A 268 -8.47 -12.02 7.70
C MET A 268 -9.31 -11.80 8.96
N THR A 269 -8.65 -11.74 10.11
CA THR A 269 -9.29 -11.33 11.37
C THR A 269 -9.53 -9.83 11.35
N GLU A 270 -10.74 -9.39 11.71
CA GLU A 270 -11.02 -7.97 11.91
C GLU A 270 -10.16 -7.43 13.05
N GLN A 271 -9.50 -6.31 12.81
CA GLN A 271 -8.67 -5.62 13.78
C GLN A 271 -9.32 -4.30 14.19
N PHE A 272 -8.82 -3.70 15.27
CA PHE A 272 -9.37 -2.45 15.80
C PHE A 272 -9.29 -1.29 14.78
N PHE A 273 -8.25 -1.27 13.94
CA PHE A 273 -8.17 -0.42 12.75
C PHE A 273 -8.26 -1.28 11.50
N VAL A 274 -9.34 -1.11 10.76
CA VAL A 274 -9.53 -1.78 9.49
C VAL A 274 -9.93 -0.71 8.47
N VAL A 275 -8.95 -0.36 7.64
CA VAL A 275 -9.14 0.67 6.59
C VAL A 275 -10.27 0.27 5.61
N GLU A 276 -10.45 -1.03 5.41
CA GLU A 276 -11.51 -1.64 4.60
C GLU A 276 -11.94 -2.94 5.27
N SER A 277 -13.18 -3.05 5.77
CA SER A 277 -13.62 -4.25 6.47
C SER A 277 -13.56 -5.46 5.53
N PRO A 278 -12.90 -6.56 5.92
CA PRO A 278 -12.98 -7.79 5.15
C PRO A 278 -14.43 -8.20 4.86
N ALA A 279 -15.35 -7.95 5.78
CA ALA A 279 -16.78 -8.19 5.59
C ALA A 279 -17.39 -7.27 4.52
N GLU A 280 -17.08 -5.97 4.55
CA GLU A 280 -17.51 -5.01 3.51
C GLU A 280 -16.96 -5.39 2.13
N LEU A 281 -15.67 -5.73 2.05
CA LEU A 281 -15.02 -6.15 0.81
C LEU A 281 -15.61 -7.46 0.27
N CYS A 282 -15.88 -8.44 1.16
CA CYS A 282 -16.62 -9.64 0.81
C CYS A 282 -18.01 -9.29 0.26
N ALA A 283 -18.76 -8.39 0.90
CA ALA A 283 -20.10 -8.00 0.46
C ALA A 283 -20.10 -7.40 -0.97
N VAL A 284 -19.08 -6.63 -1.33
CA VAL A 284 -18.91 -6.12 -2.71
C VAL A 284 -18.72 -7.27 -3.71
N ILE A 285 -17.89 -8.27 -3.37
CA ILE A 285 -17.69 -9.46 -4.22
C ILE A 285 -18.99 -10.28 -4.31
N GLU A 286 -19.69 -10.46 -3.19
CA GLU A 286 -20.94 -11.22 -3.10
C GLU A 286 -22.05 -10.61 -3.96
N GLN A 287 -22.21 -9.29 -3.90
CA GLN A 287 -23.22 -8.57 -4.67
C GLN A 287 -22.98 -8.68 -6.18
N ARG A 288 -21.72 -8.60 -6.62
CA ARG A 288 -21.36 -8.59 -8.04
C ARG A 288 -21.15 -9.97 -8.64
N HIS A 289 -20.64 -10.90 -7.84
CA HIS A 289 -20.30 -12.26 -8.26
C HIS A 289 -20.81 -13.30 -7.25
N PRO A 290 -22.15 -13.52 -7.17
CA PRO A 290 -22.76 -14.42 -6.18
C PRO A 290 -22.23 -15.86 -6.20
N LEU A 291 -21.76 -16.31 -7.37
CA LEU A 291 -21.16 -17.64 -7.54
C LEU A 291 -19.91 -17.84 -6.68
N VAL A 292 -19.16 -16.77 -6.38
CA VAL A 292 -17.93 -16.85 -5.57
C VAL A 292 -18.25 -17.31 -4.17
N LYS A 293 -19.25 -16.68 -3.53
CA LYS A 293 -19.75 -17.07 -2.20
C LYS A 293 -20.30 -18.49 -2.20
N GLN A 294 -21.15 -18.84 -3.17
CA GLN A 294 -21.72 -20.18 -3.28
C GLN A 294 -20.63 -21.24 -3.41
N ALA A 295 -19.64 -21.01 -4.27
CA ALA A 295 -18.52 -21.93 -4.44
C ALA A 295 -17.68 -22.06 -3.16
N TYR A 296 -17.50 -20.96 -2.40
CA TYR A 296 -16.75 -20.97 -1.16
C TYR A 296 -17.49 -21.77 -0.07
N ASP A 297 -18.76 -21.45 0.16
CA ASP A 297 -19.59 -22.03 1.23
C ASP A 297 -19.90 -23.51 0.97
N GLU A 298 -20.19 -23.90 -0.29
CA GLU A 298 -20.69 -25.25 -0.62
C GLU A 298 -19.60 -26.22 -1.11
N LEU A 299 -18.56 -25.74 -1.81
CA LEU A 299 -17.49 -26.61 -2.33
C LEU A 299 -16.19 -26.50 -1.55
N GLY A 300 -15.90 -25.34 -0.98
CA GLY A 300 -14.63 -25.04 -0.32
C GLY A 300 -13.45 -24.86 -1.29
N THR A 301 -12.36 -24.29 -0.77
CA THR A 301 -11.19 -23.87 -1.56
C THR A 301 -10.54 -25.02 -2.32
N ALA A 302 -10.31 -26.17 -1.68
CA ALA A 302 -9.62 -27.31 -2.28
C ALA A 302 -10.37 -27.86 -3.51
N LYS A 303 -11.71 -27.93 -3.45
CA LYS A 303 -12.53 -28.44 -4.54
C LYS A 303 -12.55 -27.45 -5.71
N VAL A 304 -12.68 -26.15 -5.44
CA VAL A 304 -12.65 -25.11 -6.49
C VAL A 304 -11.31 -25.08 -7.23
N GLN A 305 -10.20 -25.26 -6.51
CA GLN A 305 -8.86 -25.41 -7.08
C GLN A 305 -8.74 -26.66 -7.96
N ALA A 306 -9.25 -27.81 -7.49
CA ALA A 306 -9.25 -29.05 -8.29
C ALA A 306 -10.06 -28.91 -9.60
N LEU A 307 -11.11 -28.08 -9.59
CA LEU A 307 -11.88 -27.74 -10.79
C LEU A 307 -11.22 -26.66 -11.66
N LYS A 308 -10.00 -26.23 -11.32
CA LYS A 308 -9.20 -25.21 -12.01
C LYS A 308 -9.98 -23.93 -12.26
N TYR A 309 -10.82 -23.53 -11.30
CA TYR A 309 -11.63 -22.32 -11.37
C TYR A 309 -12.60 -22.27 -12.58
N HIS A 310 -12.87 -23.41 -13.24
CA HIS A 310 -13.74 -23.45 -14.40
C HIS A 310 -15.20 -23.27 -13.99
N VAL A 311 -15.77 -22.10 -14.27
CA VAL A 311 -17.14 -21.69 -13.88
C VAL A 311 -18.19 -22.73 -14.25
N GLY A 312 -18.09 -23.33 -15.44
CA GLY A 312 -19.02 -24.36 -15.88
C GLY A 312 -18.92 -25.68 -15.10
N ASN A 313 -17.74 -26.01 -14.57
CA ASN A 313 -17.54 -27.22 -13.75
C ASN A 313 -18.01 -26.96 -12.32
N ILE A 314 -17.70 -25.78 -11.79
CA ILE A 314 -18.15 -25.32 -10.47
C ILE A 314 -19.68 -25.32 -10.40
N ARG A 315 -20.36 -24.72 -11.37
CA ARG A 315 -21.83 -24.75 -11.42
C ARG A 315 -22.39 -26.17 -11.47
N ARG A 316 -21.75 -27.09 -12.19
CA ARG A 316 -22.18 -28.49 -12.24
C ARG A 316 -22.01 -29.19 -10.89
N GLU A 317 -20.88 -29.02 -10.23
CA GLU A 317 -20.64 -29.60 -8.90
C GLU A 317 -21.59 -29.02 -7.84
N LEU A 318 -21.89 -27.72 -7.88
CA LEU A 318 -22.91 -27.11 -7.02
C LEU A 318 -24.28 -27.76 -7.22
N VAL A 319 -24.69 -28.01 -8.48
CA VAL A 319 -25.98 -28.65 -8.77
C VAL A 319 -26.05 -30.08 -8.23
N LYS A 320 -24.95 -30.83 -8.24
CA LYS A 320 -24.90 -32.18 -7.64
C LYS A 320 -25.25 -32.16 -6.16
N GLY A 321 -24.71 -31.18 -5.42
CA GLY A 321 -24.88 -31.03 -3.98
C GLY A 321 -26.26 -30.55 -3.53
N LEU A 322 -27.11 -30.07 -4.44
CA LEU A 322 -28.45 -29.57 -4.08
C LEU A 322 -29.31 -30.70 -3.47
N SER A 323 -30.01 -30.40 -2.38
CA SER A 323 -30.98 -31.32 -1.76
C SER A 323 -32.36 -31.24 -2.46
N ILE A 324 -32.37 -31.35 -3.79
CA ILE A 324 -33.58 -31.34 -4.63
C ILE A 324 -33.65 -32.61 -5.46
N GLY A 325 -34.85 -32.96 -5.95
CA GLY A 325 -35.04 -34.16 -6.78
C GLY A 325 -34.19 -34.15 -8.05
N ASP A 326 -33.78 -35.33 -8.51
CA ASP A 326 -32.87 -35.50 -9.65
C ASP A 326 -33.41 -34.87 -10.94
N ASP A 327 -34.72 -34.92 -11.16
CA ASP A 327 -35.35 -34.31 -12.34
C ASP A 327 -35.17 -32.78 -12.34
N TYR A 328 -35.21 -32.11 -11.18
CA TYR A 328 -34.91 -30.68 -11.08
C TYR A 328 -33.43 -30.38 -11.29
N LYS A 329 -32.52 -31.25 -10.82
CA LYS A 329 -31.08 -31.12 -11.09
C LYS A 329 -30.79 -31.24 -12.59
N ILE A 330 -31.41 -32.21 -13.25
CA ILE A 330 -31.33 -32.42 -14.70
C ILE A 330 -31.77 -31.16 -15.44
N VAL A 331 -32.96 -30.61 -15.14
CA VAL A 331 -33.47 -29.39 -15.78
C VAL A 331 -32.52 -28.21 -15.58
N LYS A 332 -31.92 -28.06 -14.39
CA LYS A 332 -30.97 -26.98 -14.10
C LYS A 332 -29.66 -27.13 -14.89
N MET A 333 -29.14 -28.35 -15.04
CA MET A 333 -27.95 -28.63 -15.86
C MET A 333 -28.23 -28.49 -17.36
N ILE A 334 -29.41 -28.87 -17.82
CA ILE A 334 -29.86 -28.67 -19.21
C ILE A 334 -29.88 -27.16 -19.52
N ASN A 335 -30.57 -26.36 -18.70
CA ASN A 335 -30.64 -24.91 -18.90
C ASN A 335 -29.26 -24.21 -18.92
N ALA A 336 -28.23 -24.81 -18.31
CA ALA A 336 -26.86 -24.32 -18.33
C ALA A 336 -26.03 -24.85 -19.51
N ALA A 337 -26.27 -26.08 -19.97
CA ALA A 337 -25.50 -26.76 -21.02
C ALA A 337 -26.01 -26.46 -22.43
N PHE A 338 -27.27 -26.07 -22.57
CA PHE A 338 -27.92 -25.76 -23.84
C PHE A 338 -28.12 -24.24 -23.98
N GLN A 339 -27.54 -23.65 -25.03
CA GLN A 339 -27.84 -22.26 -25.39
C GLN A 339 -29.28 -22.17 -25.90
N LYS A 340 -30.08 -21.30 -25.27
CA LYS A 340 -31.46 -21.07 -25.68
C LYS A 340 -31.49 -20.56 -27.13
N GLN A 341 -32.53 -20.97 -27.87
CA GLN A 341 -32.80 -20.52 -29.25
C GLN A 341 -31.73 -20.88 -30.29
N THR A 342 -30.84 -21.84 -30.00
CA THR A 342 -29.87 -22.36 -30.99
C THR A 342 -30.31 -23.75 -31.45
N ALA A 343 -30.37 -24.00 -32.75
CA ALA A 343 -30.65 -25.32 -33.29
C ALA A 343 -29.47 -26.26 -32.99
N ILE A 344 -29.72 -27.33 -32.22
CA ILE A 344 -28.69 -28.31 -31.84
C ILE A 344 -29.03 -29.66 -32.49
N PRO A 345 -28.10 -30.29 -33.21
CA PRO A 345 -28.33 -31.61 -33.79
C PRO A 345 -28.73 -32.65 -32.74
N LYS A 346 -29.72 -33.48 -33.09
CA LYS A 346 -30.32 -34.49 -32.20
C LYS A 346 -29.29 -35.39 -31.50
N ASN A 347 -28.25 -35.82 -32.22
CA ASN A 347 -27.18 -36.66 -31.65
C ASN A 347 -26.36 -35.93 -30.59
N LYS A 348 -25.95 -34.68 -30.87
CA LYS A 348 -25.21 -33.84 -29.90
C LYS A 348 -26.05 -33.51 -28.66
N ALA A 349 -27.35 -33.30 -28.84
CA ALA A 349 -28.24 -33.06 -27.70
C ALA A 349 -28.37 -34.30 -26.80
N LYS A 350 -28.45 -35.49 -27.40
CA LYS A 350 -28.48 -36.77 -26.69
C LYS A 350 -27.16 -37.04 -25.94
N GLU A 351 -26.02 -36.78 -26.57
CA GLU A 351 -24.70 -36.91 -25.95
C GLU A 351 -24.58 -36.00 -24.72
N ARG A 352 -24.93 -34.71 -24.85
CA ARG A 352 -24.91 -33.76 -23.72
C ARG A 352 -25.88 -34.13 -22.60
N LEU A 353 -27.04 -34.70 -22.92
CA LEU A 353 -27.98 -35.18 -21.91
C LEU A 353 -27.44 -36.42 -21.18
N GLN A 354 -26.78 -37.33 -21.91
CA GLN A 354 -26.13 -38.48 -21.29
C GLN A 354 -25.01 -38.04 -20.34
N GLU A 355 -24.18 -37.07 -20.75
CA GLU A 355 -23.14 -36.49 -19.88
C GLU A 355 -23.74 -35.93 -18.58
N ILE A 356 -24.94 -35.33 -18.62
CA ILE A 356 -25.64 -34.85 -17.42
C ILE A 356 -26.05 -36.01 -16.51
N TYR A 357 -26.62 -37.09 -17.07
CA TYR A 357 -26.99 -38.27 -16.29
C TYR A 357 -25.78 -38.93 -15.64
N ASP A 358 -24.70 -39.12 -16.40
CA ASP A 358 -23.46 -39.70 -15.91
C ASP A 358 -22.84 -38.82 -14.81
N THR A 359 -22.90 -37.50 -15.00
CA THR A 359 -22.43 -36.51 -14.02
C THR A 359 -23.21 -36.58 -12.70
N LEU A 360 -24.51 -36.85 -12.74
CA LEU A 360 -25.38 -37.04 -11.57
C LEU A 360 -25.36 -38.46 -11.01
N GLY A 361 -24.64 -39.40 -11.64
CA GLY A 361 -24.60 -40.81 -11.23
C GLY A 361 -25.89 -41.58 -11.54
N LEU A 362 -26.72 -41.09 -12.45
CA LEU A 362 -28.00 -41.69 -12.80
C LEU A 362 -27.81 -42.82 -13.81
N GLN A 363 -28.29 -44.01 -13.50
CA GLN A 363 -28.31 -45.16 -14.40
C GLN A 363 -29.45 -45.03 -15.44
N ARG A 364 -29.41 -43.97 -16.25
CA ARG A 364 -30.40 -43.65 -17.29
C ARG A 364 -29.72 -43.52 -18.66
N LYS A 365 -30.41 -43.97 -19.72
CA LYS A 365 -29.96 -43.79 -21.11
C LYS A 365 -30.74 -42.66 -21.76
N ALA A 366 -30.05 -41.59 -22.13
CA ALA A 366 -30.64 -40.40 -22.75
C ALA A 366 -31.41 -40.75 -24.03
N LYS A 367 -32.65 -40.27 -24.14
CA LYS A 367 -33.46 -40.32 -25.36
C LYS A 367 -33.76 -38.90 -25.83
N ALA A 368 -33.90 -38.74 -27.14
CA ALA A 368 -34.25 -37.43 -27.71
C ALA A 368 -35.66 -36.95 -27.32
N THR A 369 -36.54 -37.87 -26.92
CA THR A 369 -37.87 -37.57 -26.38
C THR A 369 -37.81 -36.91 -25.00
N ASP A 370 -36.72 -37.10 -24.26
CA ASP A 370 -36.57 -36.56 -22.89
C ASP A 370 -36.30 -35.04 -22.90
N LEU A 371 -36.01 -34.47 -24.08
CA LEU A 371 -35.84 -33.03 -24.32
C LEU A 371 -37.04 -32.42 -25.06
N ALA A 372 -38.06 -33.22 -25.39
CA ALA A 372 -39.23 -32.79 -26.13
C ALA A 372 -40.33 -32.34 -25.17
N GLN A 373 -40.11 -31.21 -24.49
CA GLN A 373 -41.15 -30.42 -23.81
C GLN A 373 -40.73 -28.96 -23.70
#